data_AF-A0A5C7VNU5-F1
#
_entry.id   AF-A0A5C7VNU5-F1
#
_cell.length_a   1.000
_cell.length_b   1.000
_cell.length_c   1.000
_cell.angle_alpha   90.00
_cell.angle_beta   90.00
_cell.angle_gamma   90.00
#
_symmetry.space_group_name_H-M   'P 1'
#
loop_
_entity.id
_entity.type
_entity.pdbx_description
1 polymer ?
#
loop_
_entity_poly.entity_id
_entity_poly.type
_entity_poly.pdbx_seq_one_letter_code
_entity_poly.pdbx_strand_id
1 'polypeptide(L)'
;GSDVADRVHAKTVGVGGVVGVLCLAGVGLALAAGQPALALVLVRTALWGFIVVTFVAVAHRMIPFFTSSVLPMIEIWRPFWVLWLMLGIAAFEVLALWVDWALPPPRWWTLLVMAVEIAVGAVLIWLAVVWGLVQSLKIRLLAMLHVGFGWFGVALIYSALSQGLWLASGQPVLGLGALHALSMGFLGSIMVAMVTRVSCGHSGRALVADDLVWGLFWALQGAVLVRLIAAVQHAPAWLTTLAAALWAAVVIAWALRYARWYGQPRTDGKPG
;
A
#
# COMPACT_ATOMS: atom_id res chain seq x y z
N GLY A 1 -0.96 -28.97 -10.74
CA GLY A 1 -2.13 -28.16 -10.36
C GLY A 1 -1.84 -26.68 -10.20
N SER A 2 -0.85 -26.12 -10.92
CA SER A 2 -0.33 -24.75 -10.76
C SER A 2 -0.97 -23.72 -11.71
N ASP A 3 -1.54 -24.14 -12.83
CA ASP A 3 -1.78 -23.23 -13.97
C ASP A 3 -3.09 -22.43 -13.88
N VAL A 4 -4.06 -22.88 -13.06
CA VAL A 4 -5.35 -22.21 -12.90
C VAL A 4 -5.27 -21.08 -11.86
N ALA A 5 -4.47 -21.26 -10.80
CA ALA A 5 -4.31 -20.29 -9.71
C ALA A 5 -3.51 -19.04 -10.12
N ASP A 6 -2.54 -19.18 -11.03
CA ASP A 6 -1.73 -18.05 -11.49
C ASP A 6 -2.51 -17.13 -12.45
N ARG A 7 -3.51 -17.69 -13.17
CA ARG A 7 -4.40 -16.90 -14.04
C ARG A 7 -5.26 -15.90 -13.27
N VAL A 8 -5.70 -16.21 -12.06
CA VAL A 8 -6.58 -15.30 -11.28
C VAL A 8 -5.84 -14.02 -10.96
N HIS A 9 -4.63 -14.13 -10.40
CA HIS A 9 -3.81 -12.97 -10.04
C HIS A 9 -3.46 -12.12 -11.27
N ALA A 10 -3.06 -12.77 -12.38
CA ALA A 10 -2.75 -12.06 -13.63
C ALA A 10 -3.98 -11.34 -14.21
N LYS A 11 -5.15 -11.99 -14.21
CA LYS A 11 -6.40 -11.37 -14.66
C LYS A 11 -6.78 -10.19 -13.78
N THR A 12 -6.67 -10.31 -12.46
CA THR A 12 -6.95 -9.22 -11.51
C THR A 12 -6.07 -8.01 -11.79
N VAL A 13 -4.76 -8.20 -11.99
CA VAL A 13 -3.83 -7.13 -12.35
C VAL A 13 -4.18 -6.53 -13.71
N GLY A 14 -4.54 -7.36 -14.70
CA GLY A 14 -4.97 -6.91 -16.02
C GLY A 14 -6.23 -6.03 -15.98
N VAL A 15 -7.25 -6.46 -15.22
CA VAL A 15 -8.48 -5.67 -15.00
C VAL A 15 -8.14 -4.35 -14.30
N GLY A 16 -7.31 -4.38 -13.26
CA GLY A 16 -6.85 -3.16 -12.61
C GLY A 16 -6.14 -2.22 -13.59
N GLY A 17 -5.28 -2.75 -14.47
CA GLY A 17 -4.59 -1.97 -15.50
C GLY A 17 -5.55 -1.26 -16.45
N VAL A 18 -6.61 -1.95 -16.89
CA VAL A 18 -7.68 -1.35 -17.71
C VAL A 18 -8.36 -0.20 -16.96
N VAL A 19 -8.74 -0.41 -15.69
CA VAL A 19 -9.32 0.65 -14.85
C VAL A 19 -8.37 1.85 -14.72
N GLY A 20 -7.07 1.60 -14.53
CA GLY A 20 -6.05 2.64 -14.44
C GLY A 20 -5.95 3.49 -15.71
N VAL A 21 -5.95 2.86 -16.88
CA VAL A 21 -5.92 3.56 -18.18
C VAL A 21 -7.19 4.38 -18.41
N LEU A 22 -8.36 3.81 -18.10
CA LEU A 22 -9.63 4.52 -18.21
C LEU A 22 -9.69 5.73 -17.27
N CYS A 23 -9.21 5.59 -16.03
CA CYS A 23 -9.14 6.70 -15.08
C CYS A 23 -8.17 7.77 -15.55
N LEU A 24 -7.00 7.41 -16.08
CA LEU A 24 -6.03 8.37 -16.63
C LEU A 24 -6.63 9.19 -17.78
N ALA A 25 -7.28 8.52 -18.74
CA ALA A 25 -7.97 9.19 -19.84
C ALA A 25 -9.10 10.09 -19.30
N GLY A 26 -9.89 9.59 -18.35
CA GLY A 26 -10.95 10.34 -17.69
C GLY A 26 -10.44 11.58 -16.96
N VAL A 27 -9.29 11.51 -16.28
CA VAL A 27 -8.65 12.67 -15.62
C VAL A 27 -8.33 13.75 -16.65
N GLY A 28 -7.75 13.37 -17.80
CA GLY A 28 -7.46 14.30 -18.89
C GLY A 28 -8.73 15.00 -19.41
N LEU A 29 -9.80 14.23 -19.62
CA LEU A 29 -11.10 14.76 -20.06
C LEU A 29 -11.76 15.66 -19.00
N ALA A 30 -11.73 15.27 -17.73
CA ALA A 30 -12.30 16.04 -16.63
C ALA A 30 -11.56 17.38 -16.46
N LEU A 31 -10.24 17.39 -16.55
CA LEU A 31 -9.45 18.63 -16.50
C LEU A 31 -9.72 19.52 -17.73
N ALA A 32 -9.79 18.95 -18.93
CA ALA A 32 -10.15 19.69 -20.14
C ALA A 32 -11.55 20.31 -20.07
N ALA A 33 -12.49 19.64 -19.38
CA ALA A 33 -13.84 20.12 -19.12
C ALA A 33 -13.94 21.07 -17.90
N GLY A 34 -12.82 21.42 -17.25
CA GLY A 34 -12.82 22.31 -16.08
C GLY A 34 -13.41 21.70 -14.81
N GLN A 35 -13.39 20.36 -14.68
CA GLN A 35 -13.94 19.61 -13.54
C GLN A 35 -12.83 18.99 -12.67
N PRO A 36 -12.07 19.80 -11.89
CA PRO A 36 -10.96 19.30 -11.08
C PRO A 36 -11.40 18.34 -9.97
N ALA A 37 -12.61 18.49 -9.45
CA ALA A 37 -13.13 17.62 -8.41
C ALA A 37 -13.45 16.21 -8.93
N LEU A 38 -14.01 16.09 -10.15
CA LEU A 38 -14.16 14.80 -10.84
C LEU A 38 -12.79 14.17 -11.14
N ALA A 39 -11.80 14.97 -11.55
CA ALA A 39 -10.44 14.48 -11.77
C ALA A 39 -9.85 13.87 -10.49
N LEU A 40 -10.08 14.47 -9.31
CA LEU A 40 -9.63 13.90 -8.03
C LEU A 40 -10.32 12.57 -7.68
N VAL A 41 -11.63 12.44 -7.95
CA VAL A 41 -12.35 11.16 -7.77
C VAL A 41 -11.77 10.08 -8.67
N LEU A 42 -11.43 10.42 -9.92
CA LEU A 42 -10.79 9.48 -10.86
C LEU A 42 -9.38 9.10 -10.45
N VAL A 43 -8.58 10.04 -9.91
CA VAL A 43 -7.25 9.73 -9.34
C VAL A 43 -7.37 8.74 -8.18
N ARG A 44 -8.33 8.94 -7.27
CA ARG A 44 -8.57 8.03 -6.14
C ARG A 44 -9.13 6.68 -6.60
N THR A 45 -9.97 6.69 -7.63
CA THR A 45 -10.46 5.47 -8.30
C THR A 45 -9.31 4.69 -8.91
N ALA A 46 -8.34 5.35 -9.57
CA ALA A 46 -7.14 4.69 -10.06
C ALA A 46 -6.28 4.13 -8.92
N LEU A 47 -6.14 4.85 -7.82
CA LEU A 47 -5.39 4.36 -6.66
C LEU A 47 -5.97 3.04 -6.14
N TRP A 48 -7.27 3.00 -5.85
CA TRP A 48 -7.91 1.80 -5.32
C TRP A 48 -8.13 0.71 -6.38
N GLY A 49 -8.72 1.07 -7.51
CA GLY A 49 -9.12 0.16 -8.58
C GLY A 49 -7.98 -0.37 -9.45
N PHE A 50 -6.81 0.26 -9.43
CA PHE A 50 -5.63 -0.21 -10.16
C PHE A 50 -4.45 -0.52 -9.23
N ILE A 51 -3.92 0.50 -8.53
CA ILE A 51 -2.66 0.37 -7.80
C ILE A 51 -2.81 -0.59 -6.61
N VAL A 52 -3.81 -0.37 -5.74
CA VAL A 52 -4.07 -1.25 -4.60
C VAL A 52 -4.40 -2.66 -5.09
N VAL A 53 -5.30 -2.81 -6.08
CA VAL A 53 -5.63 -4.11 -6.70
C VAL A 53 -4.37 -4.86 -7.15
N THR A 54 -3.44 -4.18 -7.79
CA THR A 54 -2.17 -4.77 -8.23
C THR A 54 -1.32 -5.22 -7.03
N PHE A 55 -1.15 -4.34 -6.04
CA PHE A 55 -0.33 -4.63 -4.87
C PHE A 55 -0.91 -5.76 -4.03
N VAL A 56 -2.23 -5.83 -3.80
CA VAL A 56 -2.85 -6.89 -2.99
C VAL A 56 -2.85 -8.23 -3.70
N ALA A 57 -3.05 -8.26 -5.03
CA ALA A 57 -2.92 -9.49 -5.81
C ALA A 57 -1.49 -10.05 -5.72
N VAL A 58 -0.49 -9.19 -5.81
CA VAL A 58 0.92 -9.57 -5.68
C VAL A 58 1.28 -9.94 -4.24
N ALA A 59 0.80 -9.19 -3.24
CA ALA A 59 1.06 -9.44 -1.83
C ALA A 59 0.48 -10.78 -1.37
N HIS A 60 -0.74 -11.10 -1.80
CA HIS A 60 -1.41 -12.37 -1.49
C HIS A 60 -0.57 -13.59 -1.87
N ARG A 61 0.16 -13.54 -3.00
CA ARG A 61 1.00 -14.66 -3.44
C ARG A 61 2.41 -14.59 -2.84
N MET A 62 3.01 -13.38 -2.78
CA MET A 62 4.43 -13.23 -2.48
C MET A 62 4.73 -13.25 -0.98
N ILE A 63 3.85 -12.71 -0.12
CA ILE A 63 4.07 -12.70 1.33
C ILE A 63 4.08 -14.15 1.88
N PRO A 64 3.04 -14.98 1.66
CA PRO A 64 3.05 -16.36 2.17
C PRO A 64 4.18 -17.20 1.56
N PHE A 65 4.48 -17.00 0.27
CA PHE A 65 5.56 -17.72 -0.41
C PHE A 65 6.95 -17.38 0.19
N PHE A 66 7.22 -16.11 0.50
CA PHE A 66 8.50 -15.76 1.11
C PHE A 66 8.59 -16.26 2.54
N THR A 67 7.50 -16.17 3.31
CA THR A 67 7.47 -16.73 4.66
C THR A 67 7.82 -18.22 4.65
N SER A 68 7.16 -19.03 3.82
CA SER A 68 7.44 -20.47 3.77
C SER A 68 8.82 -20.82 3.20
N SER A 69 9.35 -19.99 2.28
CA SER A 69 10.66 -20.24 1.66
C SER A 69 11.83 -20.06 2.63
N VAL A 70 11.68 -19.20 3.64
CA VAL A 70 12.74 -18.93 4.63
C VAL A 70 12.44 -19.58 5.98
N LEU A 71 11.18 -19.92 6.26
CA LEU A 71 10.75 -20.64 7.46
C LEU A 71 10.06 -21.96 7.01
N PRO A 72 10.83 -23.02 6.73
CA PRO A 72 10.29 -24.28 6.17
C PRO A 72 9.26 -24.98 7.06
N MET A 73 9.20 -24.60 8.35
CA MET A 73 8.25 -25.13 9.33
C MET A 73 6.87 -24.46 9.27
N ILE A 74 6.69 -23.40 8.46
CA ILE A 74 5.41 -22.73 8.25
C ILE A 74 4.82 -23.19 6.92
N GLU A 75 3.71 -23.93 6.97
CA GLU A 75 2.96 -24.31 5.77
C GLU A 75 2.40 -23.08 5.05
N ILE A 76 2.29 -23.15 3.71
CA ILE A 76 1.76 -22.06 2.88
C ILE A 76 0.26 -21.92 3.15
N TRP A 77 -0.10 -21.07 4.10
CA TRP A 77 -1.48 -20.72 4.38
C TRP A 77 -1.91 -19.50 3.55
N ARG A 78 -2.55 -19.77 2.40
CA ARG A 78 -2.99 -18.76 1.44
C ARG A 78 -4.41 -19.06 0.92
N PRO A 79 -5.44 -18.87 1.74
CA PRO A 79 -6.81 -19.12 1.32
C PRO A 79 -7.33 -17.98 0.42
N PHE A 80 -8.03 -18.33 -0.66
CA PHE A 80 -8.51 -17.35 -1.63
C PHE A 80 -9.51 -16.32 -1.09
N TRP A 81 -10.19 -16.62 0.03
CA TRP A 81 -11.08 -15.63 0.67
C TRP A 81 -10.32 -14.36 1.07
N VAL A 82 -9.03 -14.47 1.41
CA VAL A 82 -8.18 -13.32 1.76
C VAL A 82 -7.98 -12.41 0.56
N LEU A 83 -7.70 -12.99 -0.61
CA LEU A 83 -7.62 -12.22 -1.87
C LEU A 83 -8.93 -11.52 -2.15
N TRP A 84 -10.06 -12.24 -2.06
CA TRP A 84 -11.38 -11.66 -2.32
C TRP A 84 -11.77 -10.59 -1.29
N LEU A 85 -11.34 -10.72 -0.03
CA LEU A 85 -11.51 -9.67 0.98
C LEU A 85 -10.75 -8.40 0.58
N MET A 86 -9.47 -8.51 0.20
CA MET A 86 -8.64 -7.37 -0.19
C MET A 86 -9.12 -6.70 -1.49
N LEU A 87 -9.58 -7.48 -2.46
CA LEU A 87 -10.18 -6.95 -3.70
C LEU A 87 -11.56 -6.36 -3.42
N GLY A 88 -12.34 -6.99 -2.55
CA GLY A 88 -13.66 -6.53 -2.12
C GLY A 88 -13.60 -5.16 -1.45
N ILE A 89 -12.66 -4.96 -0.51
CA ILE A 89 -12.48 -3.65 0.11
C ILE A 89 -12.00 -2.60 -0.91
N ALA A 90 -11.09 -2.95 -1.82
CA ALA A 90 -10.66 -2.01 -2.86
C ALA A 90 -11.82 -1.58 -3.79
N ALA A 91 -12.70 -2.52 -4.15
CA ALA A 91 -13.91 -2.23 -4.93
C ALA A 91 -14.94 -1.43 -4.13
N PHE A 92 -15.11 -1.73 -2.84
CA PHE A 92 -15.99 -1.01 -1.93
C PHE A 92 -15.53 0.44 -1.74
N GLU A 93 -14.24 0.70 -1.59
CA GLU A 93 -13.66 2.04 -1.50
C GLU A 93 -13.89 2.84 -2.78
N VAL A 94 -13.75 2.22 -3.96
CA VAL A 94 -14.12 2.85 -5.23
C VAL A 94 -15.60 3.23 -5.22
N LEU A 95 -16.48 2.29 -4.85
CA LEU A 95 -17.91 2.57 -4.77
C LEU A 95 -18.20 3.74 -3.81
N ALA A 96 -17.59 3.73 -2.62
CA ALA A 96 -17.78 4.78 -1.63
C ALA A 96 -17.36 6.16 -2.14
N LEU A 97 -16.22 6.25 -2.82
CA LEU A 97 -15.78 7.49 -3.46
C LEU A 97 -16.80 8.04 -4.46
N TRP A 98 -17.44 7.18 -5.24
CA TRP A 98 -18.44 7.61 -6.24
C TRP A 98 -19.79 7.93 -5.62
N VAL A 99 -20.20 7.20 -4.57
CA VAL A 99 -21.43 7.53 -3.81
C VAL A 99 -21.30 8.89 -3.14
N ASP A 100 -20.18 9.14 -2.45
CA ASP A 100 -19.91 10.40 -1.76
C ASP A 100 -19.74 11.57 -2.74
N TRP A 101 -19.29 11.30 -3.97
CA TRP A 101 -19.23 12.30 -5.04
C TRP A 101 -20.60 12.65 -5.61
N ALA A 102 -21.47 11.65 -5.81
CA ALA A 102 -22.76 11.84 -6.44
C ALA A 102 -23.79 12.50 -5.52
N LEU A 103 -23.76 12.19 -4.23
CA LEU A 103 -24.77 12.59 -3.26
C LEU A 103 -24.12 12.94 -1.92
N PRO A 104 -24.64 13.94 -1.17
CA PRO A 104 -24.24 14.15 0.21
C PRO A 104 -24.48 12.87 1.03
N PRO A 105 -23.44 12.29 1.67
CA PRO A 105 -23.57 10.99 2.29
C PRO A 105 -24.48 11.05 3.51
N PRO A 106 -25.57 10.26 3.56
CA PRO A 106 -26.41 10.20 4.75
C PRO A 106 -25.66 9.53 5.91
N ARG A 107 -26.01 9.86 7.15
CA ARG A 107 -25.30 9.35 8.35
C ARG A 107 -25.16 7.82 8.38
N TRP A 108 -26.19 7.08 7.94
CA TRP A 108 -26.15 5.62 7.92
C TRP A 108 -25.10 5.08 6.93
N TRP A 109 -24.85 5.79 5.83
CA TRP A 109 -23.86 5.41 4.82
C TRP A 109 -22.45 5.56 5.39
N THR A 110 -22.15 6.70 6.02
CA THR A 110 -20.86 6.92 6.70
C THR A 110 -20.62 5.86 7.78
N LEU A 111 -21.64 5.52 8.59
CA LEU A 111 -21.52 4.47 9.60
C LEU A 111 -21.26 3.08 8.99
N LEU A 112 -21.87 2.77 7.84
CA LEU A 112 -21.60 1.53 7.11
C LEU A 112 -20.16 1.47 6.60
N VAL A 113 -19.67 2.54 5.97
CA VAL A 113 -18.29 2.63 5.49
C VAL A 113 -17.32 2.44 6.65
N MET A 114 -17.50 3.16 7.76
CA MET A 114 -16.69 3.00 8.96
C MET A 114 -16.69 1.56 9.48
N ALA A 115 -17.85 0.91 9.56
CA ALA A 115 -17.96 -0.46 10.06
C ALA A 115 -17.20 -1.45 9.16
N VAL A 116 -17.31 -1.29 7.85
CA VAL A 116 -16.59 -2.12 6.86
C VAL A 116 -15.09 -1.90 6.96
N GLU A 117 -14.63 -0.65 6.98
CA GLU A 117 -13.21 -0.30 7.12
C GLU A 117 -12.59 -0.83 8.42
N ILE A 118 -13.28 -0.70 9.56
CA ILE A 118 -12.82 -1.24 10.86
C ILE A 118 -12.75 -2.76 10.80
N ALA A 119 -13.81 -3.42 10.33
CA ALA A 119 -13.85 -4.88 10.28
C ALA A 119 -12.76 -5.45 9.38
N VAL A 120 -12.65 -4.95 8.15
CA VAL A 120 -11.62 -5.41 7.21
C VAL A 120 -10.22 -5.01 7.69
N GLY A 121 -10.05 -3.77 8.18
CA GLY A 121 -8.77 -3.30 8.72
C GLY A 121 -8.26 -4.17 9.86
N ALA A 122 -9.14 -4.56 10.80
CA ALA A 122 -8.80 -5.47 11.88
C ALA A 122 -8.40 -6.86 11.36
N VAL A 123 -9.13 -7.41 10.38
CA VAL A 123 -8.78 -8.69 9.75
C VAL A 123 -7.42 -8.62 9.05
N LEU A 124 -7.10 -7.53 8.35
CA LEU A 124 -5.80 -7.36 7.68
C LEU A 124 -4.64 -7.22 8.67
N ILE A 125 -4.82 -6.52 9.79
CA ILE A 125 -3.81 -6.46 10.86
C ILE A 125 -3.60 -7.84 11.48
N TRP A 126 -4.69 -8.54 11.80
CA TRP A 126 -4.62 -9.90 12.32
C TRP A 126 -3.89 -10.84 11.34
N LEU A 127 -4.21 -10.74 10.05
CA LEU A 127 -3.57 -11.50 8.99
C LEU A 127 -2.07 -11.20 8.86
N ALA A 128 -1.66 -9.94 9.02
CA ALA A 128 -0.25 -9.57 9.05
C ALA A 128 0.49 -10.31 10.17
N VAL A 129 -0.13 -10.48 11.34
CA VAL A 129 0.43 -11.25 12.46
C VAL A 129 0.46 -12.74 12.16
N VAL A 130 -0.65 -13.32 11.68
CA VAL A 130 -0.80 -14.76 11.38
C VAL A 130 0.15 -15.23 10.29
N TRP A 131 0.42 -14.40 9.27
CA TRP A 131 1.41 -14.69 8.24
C TRP A 131 2.86 -14.65 8.73
N GLY A 132 3.08 -14.44 10.03
CA GLY A 132 4.35 -14.64 10.69
C GLY A 132 5.14 -13.35 10.88
N LEU A 133 4.46 -12.21 11.14
CA LEU A 133 5.14 -10.92 11.39
C LEU A 133 6.29 -11.07 12.40
N VAL A 134 6.05 -11.73 13.53
CA VAL A 134 7.05 -11.87 14.61
C VAL A 134 8.27 -12.69 14.14
N GLN A 135 8.03 -13.78 13.43
CA GLN A 135 9.08 -14.64 12.88
C GLN A 135 9.83 -13.93 11.74
N SER A 136 9.12 -13.09 10.97
CA SER A 136 9.67 -12.31 9.87
C SER A 136 10.63 -11.21 10.32
N LEU A 137 10.49 -10.69 11.54
CA LEU A 137 11.40 -9.67 12.08
C LEU A 137 12.86 -10.13 12.13
N LYS A 138 13.09 -11.45 12.17
CA LYS A 138 14.44 -12.03 12.10
C LYS A 138 15.10 -11.87 10.72
N ILE A 139 14.29 -11.70 9.68
CA ILE A 139 14.73 -11.54 8.28
C ILE A 139 14.25 -10.18 7.79
N ARG A 140 15.15 -9.20 7.77
CA ARG A 140 14.84 -7.79 7.48
C ARG A 140 13.97 -7.58 6.23
N LEU A 141 14.24 -8.28 5.11
CA LEU A 141 13.41 -8.15 3.89
C LEU A 141 11.98 -8.64 4.09
N LEU A 142 11.79 -9.72 4.84
CA LEU A 142 10.46 -10.25 5.13
C LEU A 142 9.72 -9.36 6.13
N ALA A 143 10.44 -8.80 7.11
CA ALA A 143 9.94 -7.80 8.04
C ALA A 143 9.37 -6.58 7.31
N MET A 144 10.11 -6.04 6.32
CA MET A 144 9.67 -4.88 5.54
C MET A 144 8.34 -5.15 4.81
N LEU A 145 8.16 -6.36 4.28
CA LEU A 145 6.92 -6.76 3.61
C LEU A 145 5.74 -6.85 4.58
N HIS A 146 5.93 -7.48 5.74
CA HIS A 146 4.84 -7.63 6.72
C HIS A 146 4.47 -6.29 7.37
N VAL A 147 5.46 -5.44 7.70
CA VAL A 147 5.21 -4.08 8.19
C VAL A 147 4.47 -3.27 7.13
N GLY A 148 4.91 -3.34 5.87
CA GLY A 148 4.20 -2.72 4.75
C GLY A 148 2.75 -3.19 4.66
N PHE A 149 2.51 -4.50 4.67
CA PHE A 149 1.16 -5.05 4.64
C PHE A 149 0.30 -4.62 5.84
N GLY A 150 0.88 -4.55 7.05
CA GLY A 150 0.19 -4.06 8.24
C GLY A 150 -0.35 -2.64 8.09
N TRP A 151 0.36 -1.77 7.37
CA TRP A 151 -0.13 -0.41 7.06
C TRP A 151 -1.42 -0.39 6.26
N PHE A 152 -1.74 -1.44 5.50
CA PHE A 152 -2.99 -1.49 4.77
C PHE A 152 -4.19 -1.52 5.74
N GLY A 153 -4.13 -2.37 6.77
CA GLY A 153 -5.15 -2.39 7.81
C GLY A 153 -5.17 -1.12 8.65
N VAL A 154 -3.99 -0.56 8.96
CA VAL A 154 -3.90 0.73 9.68
C VAL A 154 -4.52 1.88 8.87
N ALA A 155 -4.36 1.91 7.55
CA ALA A 155 -4.93 2.94 6.70
C ALA A 155 -6.47 2.92 6.74
N LEU A 156 -7.09 1.73 6.72
CA LEU A 156 -8.54 1.57 6.82
C LEU A 156 -9.04 2.00 8.21
N ILE A 157 -8.38 1.56 9.29
CA ILE A 157 -8.77 1.97 10.66
C ILE A 157 -8.61 3.48 10.86
N TYR A 158 -7.56 4.08 10.29
CA TYR A 158 -7.35 5.52 10.33
C TYR A 158 -8.43 6.26 9.54
N SER A 159 -8.86 5.73 8.39
CA SER A 159 -9.99 6.26 7.61
C SER A 159 -11.27 6.26 8.43
N ALA A 160 -11.59 5.15 9.08
CA ALA A 160 -12.79 5.03 9.91
C ALA A 160 -12.74 5.96 11.13
N LEU A 161 -11.57 6.11 11.76
CA LEU A 161 -11.36 7.05 12.85
C LEU A 161 -11.57 8.50 12.40
N SER A 162 -11.07 8.86 11.22
CA SER A 162 -11.26 10.17 10.60
C SER A 162 -12.75 10.48 10.41
N GLN A 163 -13.50 9.53 9.84
CA GLN A 163 -14.94 9.64 9.64
C GLN A 163 -15.71 9.74 10.98
N GLY A 164 -15.34 8.95 11.98
CA GLY A 164 -15.94 9.00 13.31
C GLY A 164 -15.73 10.34 14.02
N LEU A 165 -14.52 10.89 13.93
CA LEU A 165 -14.20 12.21 14.48
C LEU A 165 -14.94 13.32 13.72
N TRP A 166 -15.11 13.19 12.41
CA TRP A 166 -15.92 14.10 11.62
C TRP A 166 -17.38 14.10 12.07
N LEU A 167 -17.98 12.92 12.27
CA LEU A 167 -19.36 12.80 12.75
C LEU A 167 -19.55 13.37 14.17
N ALA A 168 -18.53 13.28 15.03
CA ALA A 168 -18.58 13.77 16.41
C ALA A 168 -18.34 15.29 16.52
N SER A 169 -17.43 15.84 15.71
CA SER A 169 -17.02 17.25 15.79
C SER A 169 -17.69 18.17 14.77
N GLY A 170 -18.32 17.61 13.74
CA GLY A 170 -18.91 18.36 12.63
C GLY A 170 -17.87 19.01 11.69
N GLN A 171 -16.57 18.75 11.89
CA GLN A 171 -15.49 19.29 11.07
C GLN A 171 -14.62 18.16 10.54
N PRO A 172 -14.13 18.23 9.28
CA PRO A 172 -13.24 17.20 8.75
C PRO A 172 -11.92 17.20 9.53
N VAL A 173 -11.68 16.15 10.32
CA VAL A 173 -10.46 15.96 11.14
C VAL A 173 -9.58 14.90 10.46
N LEU A 174 -8.27 14.87 10.74
CA LEU A 174 -7.32 13.86 10.23
C LEU A 174 -7.08 13.86 8.71
N GLY A 175 -7.69 14.80 7.98
CA GLY A 175 -7.37 15.19 6.60
C GLY A 175 -7.02 14.03 5.65
N LEU A 176 -5.91 14.16 4.94
CA LEU A 176 -5.40 13.15 4.01
C LEU A 176 -4.57 12.05 4.71
N GLY A 177 -4.67 11.88 6.03
CA GLY A 177 -3.84 10.95 6.78
C GLY A 177 -4.00 9.49 6.34
N ALA A 178 -5.25 9.02 6.15
CA ALA A 178 -5.53 7.67 5.67
C ALA A 178 -4.90 7.40 4.28
N LEU A 179 -4.98 8.38 3.38
CA LEU A 179 -4.40 8.31 2.04
C LEU A 179 -2.86 8.15 2.10
N HIS A 180 -2.20 8.80 3.05
CA HIS A 180 -0.75 8.69 3.21
C HIS A 180 -0.34 7.43 3.97
N ALA A 181 -1.17 6.93 4.90
CA ALA A 181 -0.99 5.61 5.50
C ALA A 181 -1.05 4.51 4.43
N LEU A 182 -1.99 4.62 3.48
CA LEU A 182 -2.09 3.70 2.36
C LEU A 182 -0.92 3.87 1.38
N SER A 183 -0.65 5.10 0.92
CA SER A 183 0.32 5.33 -0.17
C SER A 183 1.78 5.28 0.31
N MET A 184 2.14 5.97 1.38
CA MET A 184 3.50 5.94 1.92
C MET A 184 3.73 4.70 2.78
N GLY A 185 2.77 4.37 3.65
CA GLY A 185 2.87 3.27 4.60
C GLY A 185 2.79 1.91 3.92
N PHE A 186 1.68 1.59 3.27
CA PHE A 186 1.51 0.30 2.60
C PHE A 186 2.27 0.22 1.26
N LEU A 187 1.86 1.01 0.26
CA LEU A 187 2.40 0.89 -1.09
C LEU A 187 3.90 1.22 -1.12
N GLY A 188 4.32 2.30 -0.45
CA GLY A 188 5.72 2.71 -0.36
C GLY A 188 6.62 1.65 0.30
N SER A 189 6.19 1.10 1.44
CA SER A 189 6.96 0.06 2.14
C SER A 189 7.09 -1.23 1.32
N ILE A 190 5.98 -1.70 0.72
CA ILE A 190 6.00 -2.89 -0.15
C ILE A 190 6.88 -2.64 -1.37
N MET A 191 6.80 -1.47 -1.99
CA MET A 191 7.63 -1.10 -3.14
C MET A 191 9.12 -1.15 -2.78
N VAL A 192 9.53 -0.48 -1.69
CA VAL A 192 10.93 -0.48 -1.25
C VAL A 192 11.41 -1.90 -0.99
N ALA A 193 10.64 -2.72 -0.28
CA ALA A 193 10.99 -4.10 0.03
C ALA A 193 11.14 -4.97 -1.23
N MET A 194 10.17 -4.89 -2.14
CA MET A 194 10.12 -5.73 -3.34
C MET A 194 11.16 -5.32 -4.37
N VAL A 195 11.29 -4.03 -4.65
CA VAL A 195 12.26 -3.54 -5.61
C VAL A 195 13.67 -3.84 -5.11
N THR A 196 13.99 -3.60 -3.83
CA THR A 196 15.26 -4.04 -3.23
C THR A 196 15.53 -5.53 -3.48
N ARG A 197 14.52 -6.37 -3.22
CA ARG A 197 14.66 -7.84 -3.38
C ARG A 197 14.91 -8.22 -4.84
N VAL A 198 14.17 -7.64 -5.77
CA VAL A 198 14.31 -7.87 -7.21
C VAL A 198 15.68 -7.39 -7.70
N SER A 199 16.11 -6.18 -7.30
CA SER A 199 17.43 -5.65 -7.65
C SER A 199 18.57 -6.54 -7.15
N CYS A 200 18.50 -7.06 -5.92
CA CYS A 200 19.50 -8.02 -5.42
C CYS A 200 19.49 -9.33 -6.22
N GLY A 201 18.31 -9.94 -6.42
CA GLY A 201 18.19 -11.23 -7.11
C GLY A 201 18.66 -11.20 -8.57
N HIS A 202 18.30 -10.14 -9.32
CA HIS A 202 18.69 -10.00 -10.72
C HIS A 202 20.13 -9.52 -10.92
N SER A 203 20.76 -8.93 -9.91
CA SER A 203 22.18 -8.57 -9.98
C SER A 203 23.13 -9.65 -9.43
N GLY A 204 22.60 -10.79 -8.99
CA GLY A 204 23.41 -11.88 -8.42
C GLY A 204 24.01 -11.53 -7.04
N ARG A 205 23.48 -10.50 -6.38
CA ARG A 205 23.92 -10.05 -5.06
C ARG A 205 23.12 -10.74 -3.96
N ALA A 206 23.69 -10.79 -2.75
CA ALA A 206 23.02 -11.40 -1.60
C ALA A 206 21.65 -10.75 -1.34
N LEU A 207 20.63 -11.59 -1.11
CA LEU A 207 19.26 -11.18 -0.78
C LEU A 207 19.14 -10.77 0.70
N VAL A 208 19.95 -9.80 1.10
CA VAL A 208 20.01 -9.30 2.48
C VAL A 208 19.77 -7.79 2.45
N ALA A 209 18.84 -7.32 3.28
CA ALA A 209 18.75 -5.89 3.59
C ALA A 209 19.86 -5.57 4.58
N ASP A 210 20.89 -4.88 4.10
CA ASP A 210 21.98 -4.40 4.94
C ASP A 210 21.52 -3.26 5.85
N ASP A 211 22.42 -2.79 6.71
CA ASP A 211 22.08 -1.80 7.74
C ASP A 211 21.58 -0.48 7.15
N LEU A 212 22.11 -0.07 6.00
CA LEU A 212 21.68 1.15 5.32
C LEU A 212 20.23 1.03 4.84
N VAL A 213 19.86 -0.06 4.16
CA VAL A 213 18.49 -0.24 3.65
C VAL A 213 17.50 -0.41 4.79
N TRP A 214 17.92 -1.08 5.86
CA TRP A 214 17.11 -1.22 7.06
C TRP A 214 16.89 0.13 7.76
N GLY A 215 17.93 0.97 7.86
CA GLY A 215 17.82 2.33 8.37
C GLY A 215 16.91 3.21 7.51
N LEU A 216 17.06 3.15 6.18
CA LEU A 216 16.18 3.85 5.23
C LEU A 216 14.72 3.40 5.37
N PHE A 217 14.48 2.10 5.59
CA PHE A 217 13.14 1.59 5.81
C PHE A 217 12.50 2.15 7.09
N TRP A 218 13.23 2.19 8.21
CA TRP A 218 12.70 2.80 9.44
C TRP A 218 12.53 4.31 9.32
N ALA A 219 13.41 4.99 8.60
CA ALA A 219 13.23 6.40 8.27
C ALA A 219 11.96 6.64 7.43
N LEU A 220 11.62 5.72 6.50
CA LEU A 220 10.34 5.74 5.79
C LEU A 220 9.16 5.59 6.76
N GLN A 221 9.22 4.65 7.71
CA GLN A 221 8.16 4.49 8.73
C GLN A 221 8.00 5.76 9.58
N GLY A 222 9.12 6.38 9.97
CA GLY A 222 9.13 7.67 10.66
C GLY A 222 8.49 8.78 9.84
N ALA A 223 8.81 8.88 8.54
CA ALA A 223 8.19 9.86 7.64
C ALA A 223 6.67 9.69 7.53
N VAL A 224 6.18 8.44 7.49
CA VAL A 224 4.74 8.13 7.50
C VAL A 224 4.10 8.60 8.81
N LEU A 225 4.71 8.29 9.95
CA LEU A 225 4.19 8.72 11.26
C LEU A 225 4.16 10.25 11.38
N VAL A 226 5.22 10.95 11.00
CA VAL A 226 5.25 12.42 10.97
C VAL A 226 4.15 12.94 10.05
N ARG A 227 3.91 12.31 8.90
CA ARG A 227 2.84 12.70 7.97
C ARG A 227 1.44 12.52 8.57
N LEU A 228 1.21 11.45 9.33
CA LEU A 228 -0.05 11.18 10.00
C LEU A 228 -0.30 12.17 11.16
N ILE A 229 0.75 12.51 11.91
CA ILE A 229 0.69 13.55 12.95
C ILE A 229 0.42 14.92 12.31
N ALA A 230 1.04 15.23 11.17
CA ALA A 230 0.80 16.46 10.42
C ALA A 230 -0.64 16.57 9.88
N ALA A 231 -1.39 15.47 9.82
CA ALA A 231 -2.78 15.46 9.40
C ALA A 231 -3.76 15.79 10.55
N VAL A 232 -3.29 15.81 11.80
CA VAL A 232 -4.09 16.19 12.97
C VAL A 232 -4.46 17.67 12.89
N GLN A 233 -5.67 18.01 13.31
CA GLN A 233 -6.15 19.39 13.31
C GLN A 233 -5.19 20.29 14.10
N HIS A 234 -4.89 21.47 13.57
CA HIS A 234 -3.95 22.44 14.17
C HIS A 234 -2.49 21.96 14.28
N ALA A 235 -2.12 20.84 13.65
CA ALA A 235 -0.73 20.45 13.55
C ALA A 235 0.10 21.53 12.84
N PRO A 236 1.32 21.84 13.33
CA PRO A 236 2.18 22.83 12.70
C PRO A 236 2.49 22.49 11.23
N ALA A 237 2.40 23.49 10.34
CA ALA A 237 2.61 23.30 8.90
C ALA A 237 4.00 22.72 8.55
N TRP A 238 5.02 23.02 9.35
CA TRP A 238 6.38 22.50 9.16
C TRP A 238 6.47 20.97 9.23
N LEU A 239 5.54 20.30 9.91
CA LEU A 239 5.51 18.82 9.98
C LEU A 239 5.25 18.20 8.61
N THR A 240 4.42 18.84 7.76
CA THR A 240 4.19 18.36 6.39
C THR A 240 5.46 18.48 5.57
N THR A 241 6.17 19.61 5.67
CA THR A 241 7.45 19.82 4.98
C THR A 241 8.51 18.86 5.47
N LEU A 242 8.58 18.59 6.78
CA LEU A 242 9.48 17.60 7.36
C LEU A 242 9.16 16.19 6.83
N ALA A 243 7.90 15.78 6.84
CA ALA A 243 7.51 14.47 6.30
C ALA A 243 7.89 14.32 4.83
N ALA A 244 7.67 15.36 4.01
CA ALA A 244 8.06 15.38 2.61
C ALA A 244 9.58 15.29 2.43
N ALA A 245 10.35 16.04 3.22
CA ALA A 245 11.81 16.03 3.17
C ALA A 245 12.39 14.68 3.59
N LEU A 246 11.89 14.09 4.69
CA LEU A 246 12.29 12.76 5.15
C LEU A 246 11.99 11.69 4.09
N TRP A 247 10.77 11.70 3.55
CA TRP A 247 10.38 10.74 2.51
C TRP A 247 11.24 10.90 1.25
N ALA A 248 11.46 12.13 0.78
CA ALA A 248 12.29 12.40 -0.39
C ALA A 248 13.74 11.95 -0.16
N ALA A 249 14.33 12.27 0.99
CA ALA A 249 15.69 11.85 1.34
C ALA A 249 15.82 10.33 1.33
N VAL A 250 14.85 9.62 1.92
CA VAL A 250 14.83 8.15 1.94
C VAL A 250 14.73 7.57 0.54
N VAL A 251 13.75 8.02 -0.26
CA VAL A 251 13.51 7.48 -1.59
C VAL A 251 14.66 7.79 -2.54
N ILE A 252 15.25 9.00 -2.47
CA ILE A 252 16.39 9.38 -3.30
C ILE A 252 17.63 8.56 -2.93
N ALA A 253 17.96 8.45 -1.63
CA ALA A 253 19.12 7.67 -1.19
C ALA A 253 18.98 6.19 -1.58
N TRP A 254 17.79 5.63 -1.39
CA TRP A 254 17.45 4.27 -1.81
C TRP A 254 17.56 4.11 -3.33
N ALA A 255 16.93 4.98 -4.11
CA ALA A 255 16.91 4.90 -5.57
C ALA A 255 18.32 5.04 -6.16
N LEU A 256 19.11 6.02 -5.71
CA LEU A 256 20.49 6.22 -6.19
C LEU A 256 21.37 5.00 -5.94
N ARG A 257 21.18 4.31 -4.81
CA ARG A 257 21.93 3.11 -4.48
C ARG A 257 21.63 1.98 -5.47
N TYR A 258 20.36 1.65 -5.66
CA TYR A 258 19.97 0.50 -6.50
C TYR A 258 20.05 0.80 -7.99
N ALA A 259 19.84 2.06 -8.41
CA ALA A 259 19.99 2.46 -9.80
C ALA A 259 21.43 2.26 -10.31
N ARG A 260 22.44 2.44 -9.45
CA ARG A 260 23.86 2.19 -9.80
C ARG A 260 24.15 0.74 -10.18
N TRP A 261 23.28 -0.19 -9.82
CA TRP A 261 23.45 -1.60 -10.15
C TRP A 261 22.90 -1.95 -11.52
N TYR A 262 21.97 -1.17 -12.04
CA TYR A 262 21.37 -1.42 -13.35
C TYR A 262 22.37 -1.10 -14.45
N GLY A 263 22.52 -2.04 -15.40
CA GLY A 263 23.50 -1.96 -16.47
C GLY A 263 24.91 -2.43 -16.09
N GLN A 264 25.13 -2.88 -14.84
CA GLN A 264 26.37 -3.54 -14.45
C GLN A 264 26.23 -5.06 -14.61
N PRO A 265 27.31 -5.76 -15.02
CA PRO A 265 27.31 -7.22 -15.03
C PRO A 265 26.97 -7.80 -13.66
N ARG A 266 26.25 -8.92 -13.65
CA ARG A 266 25.97 -9.66 -12.43
C ARG A 266 27.23 -10.01 -11.65
N THR A 267 27.15 -9.88 -10.32
CA THR A 267 28.28 -10.18 -9.44
C THR A 267 28.58 -11.67 -9.31
N ASP A 268 27.64 -12.54 -9.68
CA ASP A 268 27.79 -14.00 -9.66
C ASP A 268 28.29 -14.59 -10.99
N GLY A 269 28.64 -13.75 -11.97
CA GLY A 269 29.22 -14.16 -13.25
C GLY A 269 28.25 -14.87 -14.21
N LYS A 270 26.96 -14.94 -13.88
CA LYS A 270 25.92 -15.51 -14.76
C LYS A 270 25.48 -14.49 -15.82
N PRO A 271 24.84 -14.94 -16.92
CA PRO A 271 24.28 -14.03 -17.92
C PRO A 271 23.29 -13.04 -17.29
N GLY A 272 23.48 -11.75 -17.56
CA GLY A 272 22.64 -10.65 -17.06
C GLY A 272 23.42 -9.44 -16.59
#